data_AF-A0A949LQE3-F1
#
_entry.id   AF-A0A949LQE3-F1
#
_cell.length_a   1.000
_cell.length_b   1.000
_cell.length_c   1.000
_cell.angle_alpha   90.00
_cell.angle_beta   90.00
_cell.angle_gamma   90.00
#
_symmetry.space_group_name_H-M   'P 1'
#
loop_
_entity.id
_entity.type
_entity.pdbx_description
1 polymer ?
#
loop_
_entity_poly.entity_id
_entity_poly.type
_entity_poly.pdbx_seq_one_letter_code
_entity_poly.pdbx_strand_id
1 'polypeptide(L)'
;FVRSSATNAGIVWKVNDALSRINFIDSTGKISEIPSTTVGTRTQINSPGTILLTDSYSRSWKVFQNGFNLERSKDANGFPQFIITEPGEISLLHDGTVRRGLLSLQFIFVVTLIVLAAPAGRRRREMSESELT
;
A
#
# COMPACT_ATOMS: atom_id res chain seq x y z
N PHE A 1 3.63 -22.78 -4.34
CA PHE A 1 4.45 -22.04 -5.32
C PHE A 1 5.92 -22.36 -5.09
N VAL A 2 6.81 -22.11 -6.06
CA VAL A 2 8.26 -22.31 -5.92
C VAL A 2 8.96 -20.96 -6.08
N ARG A 3 9.75 -20.55 -5.09
CA ARG A 3 10.60 -19.34 -5.18
C ARG A 3 12.07 -19.71 -5.00
N SER A 4 12.95 -19.18 -5.85
CA SER A 4 14.39 -19.18 -5.62
C SER A 4 14.79 -17.91 -4.87
N SER A 5 15.65 -18.06 -3.87
CA SER A 5 16.26 -16.93 -3.16
C SER A 5 17.76 -17.15 -3.11
N ALA A 6 18.52 -16.10 -3.39
CA ALA A 6 19.97 -16.09 -3.39
C ALA A 6 20.48 -15.15 -2.31
N THR A 7 21.49 -15.57 -1.55
CA THR A 7 22.21 -14.69 -0.63
C THR A 7 23.47 -14.12 -1.26
N ASN A 8 24.01 -13.07 -0.65
CA ASN A 8 25.28 -12.45 -1.06
C ASN A 8 26.48 -13.43 -1.04
N ALA A 9 26.33 -14.59 -0.40
CA ALA A 9 27.30 -15.67 -0.37
C ALA A 9 27.16 -16.69 -1.54
N GLY A 10 26.26 -16.45 -2.49
CA GLY A 10 26.04 -17.34 -3.65
C GLY A 10 25.22 -18.60 -3.36
N ILE A 11 24.66 -18.73 -2.15
CA ILE A 11 23.80 -19.86 -1.80
C ILE A 11 22.40 -19.61 -2.35
N VAL A 12 21.90 -20.55 -3.16
CA VAL A 12 20.54 -20.56 -3.69
C VAL A 12 19.75 -21.67 -3.01
N TRP A 13 18.59 -21.34 -2.46
CA TRP A 13 17.62 -22.32 -1.98
C TRP A 13 16.28 -22.16 -2.69
N LYS A 14 15.63 -23.32 -2.85
CA LYS A 14 14.28 -23.44 -3.38
C LYS A 14 13.32 -23.51 -2.19
N VAL A 15 12.41 -22.54 -2.11
CA VAL A 15 11.31 -22.58 -1.15
C VAL A 15 10.12 -23.25 -1.83
N ASN A 16 9.79 -24.45 -1.35
CA ASN A 16 8.55 -25.12 -1.72
C ASN A 16 7.39 -24.49 -0.94
N ASP A 17 6.20 -24.53 -1.54
CA ASP A 17 4.96 -24.02 -0.93
C ASP A 17 5.03 -22.57 -0.44
N ALA A 18 5.80 -21.74 -1.15
CA ALA A 18 5.82 -20.31 -0.91
C ALA A 18 4.42 -19.72 -1.11
N LEU A 19 4.04 -18.77 -0.24
CA LEU A 19 2.83 -17.97 -0.40
C LEU A 19 3.02 -16.93 -1.52
N SER A 20 1.96 -16.64 -2.26
CA SER A 20 1.91 -15.50 -3.18
C SER A 20 1.65 -14.21 -2.40
N ARG A 21 1.53 -13.07 -3.10
CA ARG A 21 1.16 -11.79 -2.47
C ARG A 21 -0.23 -11.82 -1.85
N ILE A 22 -1.20 -12.37 -2.59
CA ILE A 22 -2.59 -12.51 -2.17
C ILE A 22 -2.99 -13.97 -2.31
N ASN A 23 -3.31 -14.60 -1.19
CA ASN A 23 -3.66 -16.01 -1.13
C ASN A 23 -5.11 -16.15 -0.69
N PHE A 24 -5.83 -17.06 -1.32
CA PHE A 24 -7.10 -17.56 -0.82
C PHE A 24 -6.86 -18.94 -0.19
N ILE A 25 -7.30 -19.09 1.05
CA ILE A 25 -7.26 -20.34 1.79
C ILE A 25 -8.71 -20.80 1.90
N ASP A 26 -9.05 -21.88 1.22
CA ASP A 26 -10.40 -22.41 1.28
C ASP A 26 -10.70 -23.07 2.64
N SER A 27 -11.95 -23.48 2.85
CA SER A 27 -12.37 -24.20 4.06
C SER A 27 -11.66 -25.54 4.28
N THR A 28 -11.02 -26.10 3.25
CA THR A 28 -10.22 -27.33 3.34
C THR A 28 -8.75 -27.06 3.68
N GLY A 29 -8.35 -25.79 3.74
CA GLY A 29 -6.97 -25.37 3.96
C GLY A 29 -6.11 -25.31 2.68
N LYS A 30 -6.70 -25.54 1.50
CA LYS A 30 -5.98 -25.43 0.23
C LYS A 30 -5.73 -23.98 -0.10
N ILE A 31 -4.48 -23.69 -0.45
CA ILE A 31 -4.01 -22.34 -0.78
C ILE A 31 -4.03 -22.16 -2.30
N SER A 32 -4.69 -21.11 -2.78
CA SER A 32 -4.66 -20.66 -4.17
C SER A 32 -4.25 -19.18 -4.25
N GLU A 33 -3.60 -18.80 -5.35
CA GLU A 33 -3.27 -17.40 -5.58
C GLU A 33 -4.47 -16.65 -6.14
N ILE A 34 -4.69 -15.44 -5.61
CA ILE A 34 -5.51 -14.44 -6.25
C ILE A 34 -4.58 -13.50 -7.03
N PRO A 35 -4.69 -13.42 -8.36
CA PRO A 35 -3.88 -12.51 -9.16
C PRO A 35 -4.04 -11.07 -8.66
N SER A 36 -2.91 -10.40 -8.43
CA SER A 36 -2.90 -9.03 -7.91
C SER A 36 -2.43 -8.03 -8.96
N THR A 37 -2.99 -6.82 -8.92
CA THR A 37 -2.42 -5.64 -9.59
C THR A 37 -1.56 -4.87 -8.59
N THR A 38 -0.93 -3.77 -9.03
CA THR A 38 -0.10 -2.90 -8.18
C THR A 38 -0.83 -2.44 -6.90
N VAL A 39 -2.13 -2.14 -6.97
CA VAL A 39 -2.86 -1.44 -5.89
C VAL A 39 -3.95 -2.31 -5.22
N GLY A 40 -4.27 -3.46 -5.80
CA GLY A 40 -5.35 -4.32 -5.32
C GLY A 40 -5.78 -5.38 -6.32
N THR A 41 -6.95 -5.95 -6.11
CA THR A 41 -7.54 -6.93 -7.05
C THR A 41 -9.06 -7.00 -6.89
N ARG A 42 -9.75 -7.39 -7.96
CA ARG A 42 -11.16 -7.75 -7.94
C ARG A 42 -11.28 -9.15 -8.49
N THR A 43 -11.91 -10.04 -7.74
CA THR A 43 -12.05 -11.44 -8.13
C THR A 43 -13.36 -12.01 -7.61
N GLN A 44 -13.85 -13.06 -8.29
CA GLN A 44 -14.95 -13.88 -7.81
C GLN A 44 -14.38 -14.96 -6.89
N ILE A 45 -14.96 -15.10 -5.71
CA ILE A 45 -14.66 -16.17 -4.76
C ILE A 45 -15.86 -17.10 -4.68
N ASN A 46 -15.65 -18.37 -4.99
CA ASN A 46 -16.75 -19.34 -5.15
C ASN A 46 -17.04 -20.13 -3.86
N SER A 47 -16.26 -19.95 -2.80
CA SER A 47 -16.43 -20.68 -1.54
C SER A 47 -16.06 -19.82 -0.34
N PRO A 48 -16.57 -20.14 0.86
CA PRO A 48 -16.06 -19.57 2.10
C PRO A 48 -14.58 -19.89 2.30
N GLY A 49 -13.87 -19.01 3.00
CA GLY A 49 -12.43 -19.15 3.22
C GLY A 49 -11.80 -17.93 3.84
N THR A 50 -10.49 -17.83 3.74
CA THR A 50 -9.71 -16.71 4.28
C THR A 50 -8.83 -16.13 3.19
N ILE A 51 -8.88 -14.80 3.00
CA ILE A 51 -7.86 -14.10 2.23
C ILE A 51 -6.69 -13.82 3.17
N LEU A 52 -5.51 -14.30 2.80
CA LEU A 52 -4.25 -13.97 3.46
C LEU A 52 -3.40 -13.09 2.55
N LEU A 53 -3.01 -11.94 3.07
CA LEU A 53 -2.21 -10.97 2.34
C LEU A 53 -0.79 -10.91 2.92
N THR A 54 0.23 -11.24 2.14
CA THR A 54 1.63 -11.27 2.59
C THR A 54 2.32 -9.89 2.49
N ASP A 55 1.52 -8.83 2.67
CA ASP A 55 1.97 -7.45 2.85
C ASP A 55 1.95 -7.09 4.35
N SER A 56 2.56 -5.96 4.72
CA SER A 56 2.55 -5.49 6.10
C SER A 56 1.12 -5.20 6.60
N TYR A 57 0.83 -5.61 7.83
CA TYR A 57 -0.46 -5.31 8.47
C TYR A 57 -0.66 -3.81 8.63
N SER A 58 -1.69 -3.27 7.97
CA SER A 58 -1.99 -1.84 7.94
C SER A 58 -3.48 -1.59 7.96
N ARG A 59 -3.87 -0.46 8.58
CA ARG A 59 -5.25 0.06 8.57
C ARG A 59 -5.78 0.37 7.17
N SER A 60 -4.86 0.62 6.24
CA SER A 60 -5.15 0.95 4.85
C SER A 60 -5.66 -0.22 4.03
N TRP A 61 -5.38 -1.47 4.41
CA TRP A 61 -5.91 -2.63 3.69
C TRP A 61 -7.40 -2.80 3.98
N LYS A 62 -8.20 -2.87 2.91
CA LYS A 62 -9.65 -3.06 2.95
C LYS A 62 -10.04 -4.13 1.95
N VAL A 63 -10.98 -4.98 2.34
CA VAL A 63 -11.66 -5.92 1.44
C VAL A 63 -13.14 -5.61 1.51
N PHE A 64 -13.74 -5.36 0.36
CA PHE A 64 -15.15 -5.13 0.20
C PHE A 64 -15.82 -6.36 -0.39
N GLN A 65 -16.93 -6.76 0.21
CA GLN A 65 -17.78 -7.83 -0.28
C GLN A 65 -19.24 -7.45 0.01
N ASN A 66 -20.13 -7.64 -0.97
CA ASN A 66 -21.57 -7.38 -0.84
C ASN A 66 -21.91 -5.99 -0.25
N GLY A 67 -21.09 -4.97 -0.55
CA GLY A 67 -21.29 -3.60 -0.06
C GLY A 67 -20.72 -3.30 1.33
N PHE A 68 -20.15 -4.28 2.03
CA PHE A 68 -19.57 -4.10 3.36
C PHE A 68 -18.05 -4.30 3.36
N ASN A 69 -17.36 -3.67 4.31
CA ASN A 69 -15.96 -3.95 4.58
C ASN A 69 -15.86 -5.19 5.48
N LEU A 70 -15.07 -6.17 5.05
CA LEU A 70 -14.72 -7.30 5.91
C LEU A 70 -13.80 -6.85 7.04
N GLU A 71 -13.94 -7.52 8.18
CA GLU A 71 -13.06 -7.28 9.32
C GLU A 71 -11.65 -7.78 9.00
N ARG A 72 -10.66 -6.93 9.25
CA ARG A 72 -9.25 -7.27 9.11
C ARG A 72 -8.73 -7.78 10.45
N SER A 73 -8.12 -8.96 10.45
CA SER A 73 -7.40 -9.53 11.59
C SER A 73 -5.97 -9.88 11.21
N LYS A 74 -5.18 -10.39 12.18
CA LYS A 74 -3.81 -10.87 11.96
C LYS A 74 -3.78 -12.39 12.00
N ASP A 75 -3.01 -12.99 11.10
CA ASP A 75 -2.63 -14.40 11.22
C ASP A 75 -1.57 -14.60 12.32
N ALA A 76 -1.15 -15.85 12.53
CA ALA A 76 -0.12 -16.20 13.52
C ALA A 76 1.24 -15.51 13.26
N ASN A 77 1.53 -15.16 12.02
CA ASN A 77 2.77 -14.48 11.61
C ASN A 77 2.62 -12.95 11.58
N GLY A 78 1.45 -12.42 11.92
CA GLY A 78 1.15 -10.99 11.92
C GLY A 78 0.73 -10.41 10.57
N PHE A 79 0.51 -11.24 9.55
CA PHE A 79 0.01 -10.83 8.24
C PHE A 79 -1.49 -10.50 8.29
N PRO A 80 -1.96 -9.52 7.51
CA PRO A 80 -3.37 -9.20 7.38
C PRO A 80 -4.16 -10.36 6.76
N GLN A 81 -5.24 -10.74 7.45
CA GLN A 81 -6.19 -11.75 7.01
C GLN A 81 -7.63 -11.22 7.03
N PHE A 82 -8.47 -11.75 6.15
CA PHE A 82 -9.89 -11.42 6.03
C PHE A 82 -10.71 -12.70 5.89
N ILE A 83 -11.74 -12.86 6.72
CA ILE A 83 -12.60 -14.05 6.69
C ILE A 83 -13.76 -13.79 5.72
N ILE A 84 -13.94 -14.71 4.79
CA ILE A 84 -15.04 -14.74 3.83
C ILE A 84 -16.02 -15.84 4.25
N THR A 85 -17.22 -15.45 4.63
CA THR A 85 -18.29 -16.38 5.04
C THR A 85 -19.17 -16.82 3.88
N GLU A 86 -19.28 -16.00 2.83
CA GLU A 86 -20.18 -16.23 1.69
C GLU A 86 -19.42 -16.14 0.36
N PRO A 87 -19.78 -16.95 -0.65
CA PRO A 87 -19.25 -16.78 -2.00
C PRO A 87 -19.74 -15.47 -2.63
N GLY A 88 -18.92 -14.84 -3.47
CA GLY A 88 -19.27 -13.64 -4.21
C GLY A 88 -18.06 -12.86 -4.73
N GLU A 89 -18.34 -11.69 -5.32
CA GLU A 89 -17.29 -10.78 -5.78
C GLU A 89 -16.64 -10.08 -4.58
N ILE A 90 -15.32 -10.06 -4.56
CA ILE A 90 -14.54 -9.29 -3.61
C ILE A 90 -13.73 -8.20 -4.33
N SER A 91 -13.52 -7.10 -3.64
CA SER A 91 -12.62 -6.03 -4.05
C SER A 91 -11.63 -5.74 -2.93
N LEU A 92 -10.36 -6.05 -3.16
CA LEU A 92 -9.26 -5.78 -2.24
C LEU A 92 -8.53 -4.52 -2.68
N LEU A 93 -8.33 -3.57 -1.76
CA LEU A 93 -7.69 -2.29 -2.05
C LEU A 93 -6.85 -1.77 -0.88
N HIS A 94 -5.84 -0.97 -1.22
CA HIS A 94 -5.02 -0.24 -0.26
C HIS A 94 -5.37 1.26 -0.24
N ASP A 95 -5.91 1.73 0.88
CA ASP A 95 -6.24 3.14 1.10
C ASP A 95 -5.00 3.96 1.51
N GLY A 96 -4.36 4.57 0.52
CA GLY A 96 -3.21 5.47 0.70
C GLY A 96 -3.57 6.95 0.84
N THR A 97 -4.85 7.30 1.03
CA THR A 97 -5.34 8.69 0.92
C THR A 97 -4.69 9.62 1.93
N VAL A 98 -4.55 9.20 3.19
CA VAL A 98 -3.89 10.00 4.24
C VAL A 98 -2.44 10.30 3.89
N ARG A 99 -1.67 9.27 3.45
CA ARG A 99 -0.26 9.44 3.07
C ARG A 99 -0.11 10.40 1.90
N ARG A 100 -0.98 10.30 0.89
CA ARG A 100 -0.99 11.22 -0.25
C ARG A 100 -1.31 12.64 0.19
N GLY A 101 -2.31 12.82 1.06
CA GLY A 101 -2.66 14.13 1.63
C GLY A 101 -1.50 14.78 2.39
N LEU A 102 -0.82 14.01 3.24
CA LEU A 102 0.35 14.49 3.99
C LEU A 102 1.53 14.84 3.07
N LEU A 103 1.76 14.06 2.01
CA LEU A 103 2.81 14.36 1.04
C LEU A 103 2.53 15.66 0.28
N SER A 104 1.27 15.87 -0.14
CA SER A 104 0.84 17.13 -0.76
C SER A 104 0.99 18.31 0.20
N LEU A 105 0.61 18.14 1.47
CA LEU A 105 0.76 19.16 2.49
C LEU A 105 2.23 19.50 2.75
N GLN A 106 3.10 18.49 2.82
CA GLN A 106 4.54 18.67 2.95
C GLN A 106 5.10 19.49 1.78
N PHE A 107 4.70 19.18 0.55
CA PHE A 107 5.14 19.93 -0.63
C PHE A 107 4.72 21.41 -0.57
N ILE A 108 3.45 21.69 -0.23
CA ILE A 108 2.96 23.06 -0.06
C ILE A 108 3.78 23.79 1.00
N PHE A 109 4.01 23.17 2.16
CA PHE A 109 4.76 23.76 3.26
C PHE A 109 6.20 24.13 2.84
N VAL A 110 6.89 23.23 2.13
CA VAL A 110 8.24 23.49 1.62
C VAL A 110 8.25 24.67 0.64
N VAL A 111 7.32 24.72 -0.31
CA VAL A 111 7.21 25.83 -1.27
C VAL A 111 6.92 27.15 -0.55
N THR A 112 5.98 27.16 0.40
CA THR A 112 5.65 28.35 1.20
C THR A 112 6.87 28.84 1.98
N LEU A 113 7.61 27.93 2.63
CA LEU A 113 8.83 28.29 3.34
C LEU A 113 9.89 28.90 2.42
N ILE A 114 10.09 28.34 1.21
CA ILE A 114 11.03 28.91 0.23
C ILE A 114 10.62 30.34 -0.14
N VAL A 115 9.34 30.58 -0.41
CA VAL A 115 8.83 31.91 -0.76
C VAL A 115 9.00 32.91 0.39
N LEU A 116 8.72 32.49 1.64
CA LEU A 116 8.84 33.36 2.81
C LEU A 116 10.28 33.60 3.26
N ALA A 117 11.17 32.64 3.02
CA ALA A 117 12.60 32.77 3.29
C ALA A 117 13.34 33.54 2.19
N ALA A 118 12.77 33.64 0.99
CA ALA A 118 13.35 34.44 -0.08
C ALA A 118 13.42 35.92 0.35
N PRO A 119 14.53 36.61 0.07
CA PRO A 119 14.66 38.02 0.42
C PRO A 119 13.57 38.82 -0.28
N ALA A 120 12.88 39.68 0.49
CA ALA A 120 12.00 40.67 -0.09
C ALA A 120 12.81 41.58 -1.02
N GLY A 121 12.24 41.95 -2.17
CA GLY A 121 12.89 42.85 -3.12
C GLY A 121 13.40 44.11 -2.43
N ARG A 122 14.64 44.50 -2.76
CA ARG A 122 15.27 45.71 -2.20
C ARG A 122 14.38 46.94 -2.43
N ARG A 123 14.16 47.75 -1.40
CA ARG A 123 13.28 48.93 -1.53
C ARG A 123 13.99 49.97 -2.41
N ARG A 124 13.24 50.75 -3.22
CA ARG A 124 13.83 51.79 -4.08
C ARG A 124 14.72 52.79 -3.34
N ARG A 125 14.39 53.10 -2.08
CA ARG A 125 15.19 53.99 -1.21
C ARG A 125 16.54 53.41 -0.75
N GLU A 126 16.71 52.10 -0.90
CA GLU A 126 17.97 51.37 -0.63
C GLU A 126 18.78 51.19 -1.93
N MET A 127 18.34 51.81 -3.04
CA MET A 127 19.01 51.81 -4.34
C MET A 127 19.96 53.00 -4.48
N SER A 128 21.15 52.74 -5.02
CA SER A 128 22.11 53.80 -5.35
C SER A 128 21.53 54.69 -6.45
N GLU A 129 21.85 55.98 -6.45
CA GLU A 129 21.41 56.91 -7.51
C GLU A 129 21.85 56.45 -8.91
N SER A 130 22.99 55.75 -9.00
CA SER A 130 23.50 55.16 -10.24
C SER A 130 22.67 53.99 -10.79
N GLU A 131 21.78 53.41 -9.99
CA GLU A 131 20.91 52.29 -10.37
C GLU A 131 19.48 52.75 -10.71
N LEU A 132 19.19 54.05 -10.54
CA LEU A 132 17.88 54.66 -10.76
C LEU A 132 17.75 55.38 -12.12
N THR A 133 18.72 55.17 -13.01
CA THR A 133 18.79 55.73 -14.37
C THR A 133 18.26 54.75 -15.41
#